data_AF-A0A0G3G251-F1
#
_entry.id   AF-A0A0G3G251-F1
#
_cell.length_a   1.000
_cell.length_b   1.000
_cell.length_c   1.000
_cell.angle_alpha   90.00
_cell.angle_beta   90.00
_cell.angle_gamma   90.00
#
_symmetry.space_group_name_H-M   'P 1'
#
loop_
_entity.id
_entity.type
_entity.pdbx_description
1 polymer ?
#
loop_
_entity_poly.entity_id
_entity_poly.type
_entity_poly.pdbx_seq_one_letter_code
_entity_poly.pdbx_strand_id
1 'polypeptide(L)'
;MAEFTLTLHARDEAQPELHKVSVVAEGELPEYGQVWVWDILYARQLFALGEVQAAQDLKESLDLWAVNMSSKVFQPHGHILSKGYLDLSENLQLVTGDDIPAAAEGDRQVVVSVDGQAGQLPDVVVSPESLTAEERQDLVLGLGQYFNFENPMFARELPIHVLAMRKYYADINLPHTQIALDEAPFFAIQKAMEYFQAANQGTVQ
;
A
#
# COMPACT_ATOMS: atom_id res chain seq x y z
N MET A 1 18.17 -2.00 -7.99
CA MET A 1 17.01 -2.88 -8.05
C MET A 1 16.70 -3.32 -6.63
N ALA A 2 15.47 -3.05 -6.19
CA ALA A 2 14.96 -3.53 -4.91
C ALA A 2 13.86 -4.56 -5.19
N GLU A 3 13.73 -5.58 -4.36
CA GLU A 3 12.72 -6.62 -4.50
C GLU A 3 12.02 -6.86 -3.16
N PHE A 4 10.71 -7.06 -3.22
CA PHE A 4 9.89 -7.43 -2.07
C PHE A 4 9.21 -8.76 -2.40
N THR A 5 9.61 -9.81 -1.69
CA THR A 5 8.94 -11.11 -1.78
C THR A 5 7.89 -11.19 -0.70
N LEU A 6 6.62 -11.17 -1.10
CA LEU A 6 5.48 -11.40 -0.25
C LEU A 6 5.12 -12.89 -0.29
N THR A 7 4.98 -13.50 0.87
CA THR A 7 4.30 -14.79 1.01
C THR A 7 2.90 -14.52 1.55
N LEU A 8 1.89 -14.81 0.74
CA LEU A 8 0.49 -14.87 1.16
C LEU A 8 0.27 -16.28 1.71
N HIS A 9 0.18 -16.40 3.03
CA HIS A 9 0.09 -17.69 3.70
C HIS A 9 -1.29 -18.29 3.51
N ALA A 10 -1.36 -19.62 3.40
CA ALA A 10 -2.63 -20.32 3.35
C ALA A 10 -3.54 -19.94 4.54
N ARG A 11 -4.84 -19.78 4.28
CA ARG A 11 -5.82 -19.41 5.31
C ARG A 11 -5.84 -20.45 6.43
N ASP A 12 -5.86 -19.97 7.67
CA ASP A 12 -6.07 -20.80 8.85
C ASP A 12 -7.58 -21.14 8.96
N GLU A 13 -7.94 -22.43 9.00
CA GLU A 13 -9.33 -22.86 9.16
C GLU A 13 -9.98 -22.33 10.44
N ALA A 14 -9.18 -22.06 11.49
CA ALA A 14 -9.67 -21.48 12.74
C ALA A 14 -9.96 -19.97 12.62
N GLN A 15 -9.34 -19.28 11.67
CA GLN A 15 -9.47 -17.84 11.43
C GLN A 15 -9.58 -17.56 9.93
N PRO A 16 -10.66 -18.02 9.28
CA PRO A 16 -10.76 -18.01 7.82
C PRO A 16 -10.73 -16.59 7.26
N GLU A 17 -11.22 -15.59 7.99
CA GLU A 17 -11.24 -14.19 7.55
C GLU A 17 -9.89 -13.47 7.69
N LEU A 18 -8.92 -14.04 8.42
CA LEU A 18 -7.63 -13.41 8.69
C LEU A 18 -6.55 -13.96 7.75
N HIS A 19 -5.93 -13.07 6.98
CA HIS A 19 -4.87 -13.42 6.04
C HIS A 19 -3.53 -13.01 6.61
N LYS A 20 -2.62 -13.98 6.70
CA LYS A 20 -1.25 -13.71 7.13
C LYS A 20 -0.38 -13.45 5.92
N VAL A 21 0.39 -12.37 5.97
CA VAL A 21 1.36 -12.00 4.94
C VAL A 21 2.71 -11.80 5.59
N SER A 22 3.77 -12.35 5.00
CA SER A 22 5.15 -12.01 5.39
C SER A 22 5.86 -11.37 4.20
N VAL A 23 6.72 -10.39 4.47
CA VAL A 23 7.49 -9.69 3.43
C VAL A 23 8.98 -9.83 3.71
N VAL A 24 9.74 -10.23 2.70
CA VAL A 24 11.21 -10.20 2.69
C VAL A 24 11.64 -9.16 1.68
N ALA A 25 12.40 -8.16 2.13
CA ALA A 25 12.93 -7.11 1.28
C ALA A 25 14.41 -7.37 0.96
N GLU A 26 14.79 -7.20 -0.30
CA GLU A 26 16.16 -7.24 -0.80
C GLU A 26 16.48 -5.95 -1.56
N GLY A 27 17.70 -5.43 -1.36
CA GLY A 27 18.12 -4.16 -1.95
C GLY A 27 17.61 -2.93 -1.18
N GLU A 28 17.90 -1.74 -1.71
CA GLU A 28 17.55 -0.46 -1.07
C GLU A 28 16.66 0.37 -2.00
N LEU A 29 15.61 0.94 -1.42
CA LEU A 29 14.85 2.03 -2.03
C LEU A 29 15.24 3.36 -1.36
N PRO A 30 15.22 4.48 -2.10
CA PRO A 30 15.23 5.80 -1.48
C PRO A 30 14.08 5.93 -0.47
N GLU A 31 14.24 6.77 0.56
CA GLU A 31 13.25 6.95 1.64
C GLU A 31 11.85 7.33 1.10
N TYR A 32 11.80 8.18 0.07
CA TYR A 32 10.58 8.57 -0.64
C TYR A 32 10.14 7.58 -1.74
N GLY A 33 10.94 6.57 -2.04
CA GLY A 33 10.67 5.61 -3.11
C GLY A 33 9.50 4.67 -2.78
N GLN A 34 9.31 4.36 -1.50
CA GLN A 34 8.25 3.43 -1.07
C GLN A 34 6.84 3.94 -1.40
N VAL A 35 6.57 5.25 -1.28
CA VAL A 35 5.25 5.80 -1.59
C VAL A 35 4.95 5.73 -3.08
N TRP A 36 5.94 6.00 -3.93
CA TRP A 36 5.82 5.81 -5.38
C TRP A 36 5.57 4.35 -5.75
N VAL A 37 6.34 3.43 -5.15
CA VAL A 37 6.17 1.99 -5.40
C VAL A 37 4.75 1.55 -5.03
N TRP A 38 4.26 2.01 -3.88
CA TRP A 38 2.91 1.68 -3.43
C TRP A 38 1.83 2.30 -4.31
N ASP A 39 1.92 3.58 -4.66
CA ASP A 39 0.92 4.26 -5.52
C ASP A 39 0.81 3.58 -6.89
N ILE A 40 1.95 3.25 -7.50
CA ILE A 40 2.00 2.55 -8.80
C ILE A 40 1.45 1.13 -8.66
N LEU A 41 1.85 0.40 -7.61
CA LEU A 41 1.33 -0.94 -7.36
C LEU A 41 -0.19 -0.94 -7.19
N TYR A 42 -0.71 -0.01 -6.38
CA TYR A 42 -2.13 0.13 -6.12
C TYR A 42 -2.91 0.47 -7.39
N ALA A 43 -2.45 1.44 -8.18
CA ALA A 43 -3.07 1.78 -9.47
C ALA A 43 -3.06 0.58 -10.43
N ARG A 44 -1.94 -0.16 -10.53
CA ARG A 44 -1.83 -1.38 -11.34
C ARG A 44 -2.82 -2.46 -10.92
N GLN A 45 -2.94 -2.71 -9.61
CA GLN A 45 -3.86 -3.74 -9.12
C GLN A 45 -5.32 -3.33 -9.28
N LEU A 46 -5.68 -2.07 -9.03
CA LEU A 46 -7.04 -1.59 -9.32
C LEU A 46 -7.39 -1.69 -10.80
N PHE A 47 -6.44 -1.35 -11.69
CA PHE A 47 -6.61 -1.51 -13.12
C PHE A 47 -6.87 -2.98 -13.49
N ALA A 48 -6.07 -3.90 -12.95
CA ALA A 48 -6.21 -5.33 -13.20
C ALA A 48 -7.49 -5.95 -12.61
N LEU A 49 -7.97 -5.44 -11.47
CA LEU A 49 -9.22 -5.88 -10.83
C LEU A 49 -10.46 -5.42 -11.61
N GLY A 50 -10.40 -4.27 -12.30
CA GLY A 50 -11.53 -3.77 -13.06
C GLY A 50 -12.69 -3.31 -12.16
N GLU A 51 -13.91 -3.75 -12.48
CA GLU A 51 -15.13 -3.35 -11.76
C GLU A 51 -15.69 -4.43 -10.80
N VAL A 52 -14.86 -5.41 -10.42
CA VAL A 52 -15.29 -6.50 -9.53
C VAL A 52 -15.40 -6.04 -8.07
N GLN A 53 -16.12 -6.81 -7.25
CA GLN A 53 -16.32 -6.52 -5.82
C GLN A 53 -15.00 -6.32 -5.07
N ALA A 54 -13.98 -7.13 -5.37
CA ALA A 54 -12.67 -6.99 -4.76
C ALA A 54 -12.02 -5.60 -4.98
N ALA A 55 -12.26 -4.94 -6.12
CA ALA A 55 -11.79 -3.57 -6.32
C ALA A 55 -12.51 -2.58 -5.37
N GLN A 56 -13.79 -2.80 -5.10
CA GLN A 56 -14.57 -1.98 -4.18
C GLN A 56 -14.12 -2.19 -2.73
N ASP A 57 -13.95 -3.44 -2.31
CA ASP A 57 -13.54 -3.78 -0.94
C ASP A 57 -12.14 -3.22 -0.63
N LEU A 58 -11.21 -3.27 -1.60
CA LEU A 58 -9.88 -2.70 -1.45
C LEU A 58 -9.92 -1.18 -1.26
N LYS A 59 -10.70 -0.48 -2.10
CA LYS A 59 -10.88 0.97 -1.98
C LYS A 59 -11.54 1.34 -0.66
N GLU A 60 -12.59 0.63 -0.25
CA GLU A 60 -13.31 0.92 0.99
C GLU A 60 -12.42 0.72 2.21
N SER A 61 -11.65 -0.37 2.25
CA SER A 61 -10.70 -0.65 3.34
C SER A 61 -9.65 0.47 3.46
N LEU A 62 -9.03 0.85 2.34
CA LEU A 62 -8.04 1.92 2.31
C LEU A 62 -8.64 3.29 2.62
N ASP A 63 -9.82 3.61 2.08
CA ASP A 63 -10.51 4.87 2.30
C ASP A 63 -10.88 5.06 3.78
N LEU A 64 -11.43 4.03 4.41
CA LEU A 64 -11.80 4.06 5.83
C LEU A 64 -10.56 4.25 6.71
N TRP A 65 -9.51 3.48 6.45
CA TRP A 65 -8.23 3.61 7.15
C TRP A 65 -7.63 5.01 6.97
N ALA A 66 -7.57 5.51 5.73
CA ALA A 66 -6.94 6.78 5.40
C ALA A 66 -7.71 7.98 5.99
N VAL A 67 -9.04 7.95 6.00
CA VAL A 67 -9.84 8.98 6.69
C VAL A 67 -9.49 9.01 8.18
N ASN A 68 -9.43 7.85 8.84
CA ASN A 68 -9.07 7.77 10.24
C ASN A 68 -7.63 8.26 10.49
N MET A 69 -6.68 7.89 9.62
CA MET A 69 -5.27 8.25 9.74
C MET A 69 -4.94 9.69 9.36
N SER A 70 -5.72 10.34 8.49
CA SER A 70 -5.47 11.70 8.02
C SER A 70 -5.35 12.74 9.15
N SER A 71 -6.13 12.57 10.22
CA SER A 71 -6.07 13.42 11.42
C SER A 71 -4.84 13.18 12.32
N LYS A 72 -4.09 12.10 12.06
CA LYS A 72 -2.98 11.62 12.89
C LYS A 72 -1.61 11.81 12.23
N VAL A 73 -1.55 12.26 10.99
CA VAL A 73 -0.29 12.41 10.22
C VAL A 73 0.76 13.30 10.89
N PHE A 74 0.36 14.21 11.79
CA PHE A 74 1.28 15.06 12.57
C PHE A 74 1.55 14.54 13.99
N GLN A 75 0.96 13.41 14.39
CA GLN A 75 1.23 12.80 15.68
C GLN A 75 2.56 12.05 15.65
N PRO A 76 3.27 11.92 16.79
CA PRO A 76 4.50 11.13 16.86
C PRO A 76 4.25 9.68 16.42
N HIS A 77 5.12 9.14 15.55
CA HIS A 77 4.98 7.78 15.02
C HIS A 77 4.81 6.71 16.12
N GLY A 78 5.58 6.80 17.21
CA GLY A 78 5.46 5.88 18.34
C GLY A 78 4.07 5.91 19.02
N HIS A 79 3.39 7.06 19.02
CA HIS A 79 2.02 7.15 19.51
C HIS A 79 1.05 6.40 18.59
N ILE A 80 1.17 6.60 17.28
CA ILE A 80 0.37 5.92 16.25
C ILE A 80 0.55 4.40 16.33
N LEU A 81 1.80 3.95 16.38
CA LEU A 81 2.17 2.54 16.51
C LEU A 81 1.57 1.92 17.79
N SER A 82 1.69 2.57 18.95
CA SER A 82 1.17 2.05 20.22
C SER A 82 -0.36 1.88 20.27
N LYS A 83 -1.06 2.49 19.31
CA LYS A 83 -2.52 2.43 19.19
C LYS A 83 -2.99 1.45 18.12
N GLY A 84 -2.09 0.79 17.40
CA GLY A 84 -2.44 -0.15 16.34
C GLY A 84 -3.02 0.54 15.09
N TYR A 85 -2.69 1.80 14.84
CA TYR A 85 -3.25 2.53 13.69
C TYR A 85 -2.51 2.28 12.37
N LEU A 86 -1.40 1.54 12.39
CA LEU A 86 -0.60 1.24 11.20
C LEU A 86 -1.15 0.09 10.36
N ASP A 87 -2.03 -0.73 10.94
CA ASP A 87 -2.68 -1.84 10.24
C ASP A 87 -3.69 -1.30 9.22
N LEU A 88 -3.54 -1.71 7.96
CA LEU A 88 -4.37 -1.22 6.85
C LEU A 88 -5.74 -1.91 6.78
N SER A 89 -5.84 -3.11 7.34
CA SER A 89 -7.05 -3.93 7.34
C SER A 89 -7.11 -4.77 8.60
N GLU A 90 -8.31 -4.95 9.16
CA GLU A 90 -8.55 -5.86 10.29
C GLU A 90 -8.45 -7.35 9.88
N ASN A 91 -8.56 -7.62 8.58
CA ASN A 91 -8.52 -8.95 7.99
C ASN A 91 -7.13 -9.35 7.48
N LEU A 92 -6.11 -8.49 7.64
CA LEU A 92 -4.75 -8.77 7.22
C LEU A 92 -3.77 -8.59 8.37
N GLN A 93 -2.93 -9.59 8.60
CA GLN A 93 -1.87 -9.57 9.58
C GLN A 93 -0.51 -9.70 8.89
N LEU A 94 0.32 -8.67 9.02
CA LEU A 94 1.74 -8.76 8.69
C LEU A 94 2.47 -9.59 9.78
N VAL A 95 3.06 -10.72 9.42
CA VAL A 95 3.81 -11.60 10.32
C VAL A 95 5.32 -11.55 10.02
N THR A 96 6.14 -11.56 11.07
CA THR A 96 7.61 -11.44 10.97
C THR A 96 8.31 -12.34 12.00
N GLY A 97 9.59 -12.67 11.75
CA GLY A 97 10.39 -13.46 12.68
C GLY A 97 9.79 -14.83 13.00
N ASP A 98 9.70 -15.16 14.29
CA ASP A 98 9.20 -16.45 14.77
C ASP A 98 7.67 -16.62 14.57
N ASP A 99 6.94 -15.54 14.25
CA ASP A 99 5.50 -15.58 13.98
C ASP A 99 5.16 -15.99 12.54
N ILE A 100 6.17 -16.10 11.66
CA ILE A 100 5.97 -16.55 10.27
C ILE A 100 5.57 -18.04 10.30
N PRO A 101 4.39 -18.40 9.74
CA PRO A 101 3.99 -19.79 9.62
C PRO A 101 5.03 -20.65 8.90
N ALA A 102 5.12 -21.92 9.29
CA ALA A 102 5.87 -22.89 8.50
C ALA A 102 5.22 -23.02 7.12
N ALA A 103 6.04 -23.13 6.07
CA ALA A 103 5.57 -23.22 4.70
C ALA A 103 4.51 -24.33 4.55
N ALA A 104 3.36 -23.97 4.00
CA ALA A 104 2.19 -24.82 3.87
C ALA A 104 1.78 -25.01 2.40
N GLU A 105 1.05 -26.09 2.13
CA GLU A 105 0.38 -26.26 0.84
C GLU A 105 -0.71 -25.19 0.72
N GLY A 106 -0.64 -24.38 -0.35
CA GLY A 106 -1.53 -23.23 -0.55
C GLY A 106 -0.86 -21.87 -0.33
N ASP A 107 0.35 -21.83 0.22
CA ASP A 107 1.13 -20.59 0.28
C ASP A 107 1.42 -20.07 -1.13
N ARG A 108 1.29 -18.75 -1.29
CA ARG A 108 1.53 -18.06 -2.54
C ARG A 108 2.66 -17.07 -2.40
N GLN A 109 3.71 -17.23 -3.21
CA GLN A 109 4.76 -16.23 -3.34
C GLN A 109 4.46 -15.24 -4.46
N VAL A 110 4.58 -13.96 -4.14
CA VAL A 110 4.44 -12.83 -5.06
C VAL A 110 5.65 -11.91 -4.88
N VAL A 111 6.36 -11.64 -5.97
CA VAL A 111 7.54 -10.78 -5.99
C VAL A 111 7.17 -9.44 -6.62
N VAL A 112 7.49 -8.36 -5.92
CA VAL A 112 7.45 -6.99 -6.43
C VAL A 112 8.88 -6.53 -6.69
N SER A 113 9.28 -6.48 -7.96
CA SER A 113 10.59 -5.99 -8.37
C SER A 113 10.49 -4.52 -8.74
N VAL A 114 11.42 -3.72 -8.24
CA VAL A 114 11.49 -2.28 -8.46
C VAL A 114 12.83 -1.93 -9.11
N ASP A 115 12.76 -1.38 -10.32
CA ASP A 115 13.89 -0.79 -11.02
C ASP A 115 13.68 0.72 -11.22
N GLY A 116 14.77 1.48 -11.25
CA GLY A 116 14.72 2.92 -11.36
C GLY A 116 15.87 3.62 -10.63
N GLN A 117 16.16 4.83 -11.09
CA GLN A 117 17.17 5.70 -10.48
C GLN A 117 16.50 6.81 -9.66
N ALA A 118 17.24 7.36 -8.69
CA ALA A 118 16.77 8.52 -7.92
C ALA A 118 16.37 9.67 -8.87
N GLY A 119 15.16 10.20 -8.68
CA GLY A 119 14.60 11.27 -9.53
C GLY A 119 13.90 10.79 -10.81
N GLN A 120 13.78 9.47 -11.03
CA GLN A 120 12.97 8.88 -12.09
C GLN A 120 11.77 8.14 -11.48
N LEU A 121 10.71 7.96 -12.27
CA LEU A 121 9.59 7.10 -11.90
C LEU A 121 10.11 5.65 -11.82
N PRO A 122 9.89 4.95 -10.70
CA PRO A 122 10.28 3.55 -10.61
C PRO A 122 9.39 2.68 -11.52
N ASP A 123 9.99 1.71 -12.19
CA ASP A 123 9.25 0.61 -12.80
C ASP A 123 8.97 -0.45 -11.73
N VAL A 124 7.71 -0.80 -11.57
CA VAL A 124 7.22 -1.71 -10.52
C VAL A 124 6.58 -2.91 -11.20
N VAL A 125 7.27 -4.06 -11.18
CA VAL A 125 6.83 -5.30 -11.82
C VAL A 125 6.37 -6.29 -10.76
N VAL A 126 5.28 -7.01 -11.04
CA VAL A 126 4.72 -8.02 -10.15
C VAL A 126 4.81 -9.39 -10.82
N SER A 127 5.36 -10.37 -10.11
CA SER A 127 5.47 -11.76 -10.55
C SER A 127 4.92 -12.70 -9.47
N PRO A 128 4.10 -13.72 -9.82
CA PRO A 128 3.56 -13.97 -11.16
C PRO A 128 2.49 -12.95 -11.56
N GLU A 129 2.28 -12.75 -12.86
CA GLU A 129 1.24 -11.84 -13.38
C GLU A 129 -0.19 -12.35 -13.11
N SER A 130 -0.34 -13.68 -13.07
CA SER A 130 -1.60 -14.38 -12.82
C SER A 130 -1.88 -14.44 -11.32
N LEU A 131 -2.48 -13.37 -10.81
CA LEU A 131 -3.00 -13.28 -9.45
C LEU A 131 -4.53 -13.32 -9.46
N THR A 132 -5.11 -14.01 -8.47
CA THR A 132 -6.55 -13.94 -8.16
C THR A 132 -6.93 -12.55 -7.65
N ALA A 133 -8.23 -12.25 -7.58
CA ALA A 133 -8.68 -10.96 -7.09
C ALA A 133 -8.26 -10.71 -5.63
N GLU A 134 -8.36 -11.74 -4.79
CA GLU A 134 -7.95 -11.72 -3.39
C GLU A 134 -6.44 -11.53 -3.24
N GLU A 135 -5.63 -12.29 -3.99
CA GLU A 135 -4.16 -12.16 -3.97
C GLU A 135 -3.70 -10.74 -4.35
N ARG A 136 -4.44 -10.05 -5.24
CA ARG A 136 -4.15 -8.64 -5.60
C ARG A 136 -4.46 -7.66 -4.47
N GLN A 137 -5.52 -7.90 -3.70
CA GLN A 137 -5.85 -7.09 -2.52
C GLN A 137 -4.77 -7.26 -1.45
N ASP A 138 -4.46 -8.51 -1.12
CA ASP A 138 -3.47 -8.85 -0.10
C ASP A 138 -2.07 -8.36 -0.47
N LEU A 139 -1.73 -8.35 -1.76
CA LEU A 139 -0.49 -7.76 -2.25
C LEU A 139 -0.40 -6.26 -1.92
N VAL A 140 -1.45 -5.48 -2.22
CA VAL A 140 -1.46 -4.02 -1.98
C VAL A 140 -1.45 -3.71 -0.49
N LEU A 141 -2.29 -4.41 0.27
CA LEU A 141 -2.42 -4.23 1.72
C LEU A 141 -1.17 -4.72 2.45
N GLY A 142 -0.65 -5.89 2.11
CA GLY A 142 0.54 -6.48 2.72
C GLY A 142 1.79 -5.64 2.50
N LEU A 143 2.04 -5.17 1.27
CA LEU A 143 3.19 -4.29 1.01
C LEU A 143 3.03 -2.92 1.68
N GLY A 144 1.83 -2.35 1.64
CA GLY A 144 1.54 -1.07 2.30
C GLY A 144 1.71 -1.14 3.82
N GLN A 145 1.24 -2.22 4.44
CA GLN A 145 1.38 -2.44 5.88
C GLN A 145 2.85 -2.66 6.25
N TYR A 146 3.60 -3.43 5.47
CA TYR A 146 5.05 -3.56 5.64
C TYR A 146 5.77 -2.20 5.62
N PHE A 147 5.50 -1.35 4.63
CA PHE A 147 6.08 0.00 4.58
C PHE A 147 5.61 0.90 5.73
N ASN A 148 4.36 0.78 6.20
CA ASN A 148 3.89 1.53 7.37
C ASN A 148 4.72 1.22 8.63
N PHE A 149 5.11 -0.03 8.84
CA PHE A 149 5.92 -0.41 10.01
C PHE A 149 7.39 -0.04 9.87
N GLU A 150 7.95 -0.18 8.67
CA GLU A 150 9.38 0.05 8.42
C GLU A 150 9.76 1.53 8.25
N ASN A 151 8.84 2.36 7.74
CA ASN A 151 9.14 3.74 7.37
C ASN A 151 8.11 4.74 7.94
N PRO A 152 8.47 5.48 9.01
CA PRO A 152 7.60 6.48 9.61
C PRO A 152 7.14 7.59 8.65
N MET A 153 7.96 7.92 7.65
CA MET A 153 7.61 8.93 6.65
C MET A 153 6.53 8.39 5.70
N PHE A 154 6.67 7.14 5.26
CA PHE A 154 5.63 6.46 4.47
C PHE A 154 4.31 6.40 5.24
N ALA A 155 4.35 5.96 6.51
CA ALA A 155 3.16 5.88 7.37
C ALA A 155 2.44 7.23 7.53
N ARG A 156 3.19 8.32 7.51
CA ARG A 156 2.66 9.68 7.55
C ARG A 156 2.01 10.09 6.23
N GLU A 157 2.63 9.75 5.11
CA GLU A 157 2.23 10.25 3.78
C GLU A 157 1.11 9.42 3.16
N LEU A 158 1.13 8.10 3.34
CA LEU A 158 0.19 7.16 2.71
C LEU A 158 -1.30 7.56 2.86
N PRO A 159 -1.82 8.00 4.02
CA PRO A 159 -3.22 8.40 4.15
C PRO A 159 -3.61 9.53 3.18
N ILE A 160 -2.69 10.47 2.94
CA ILE A 160 -2.95 11.59 2.03
C ILE A 160 -2.93 11.12 0.57
N HIS A 161 -2.05 10.17 0.24
CA HIS A 161 -1.99 9.56 -1.09
C HIS A 161 -3.26 8.78 -1.40
N VAL A 162 -3.72 7.92 -0.48
CA VAL A 162 -4.98 7.18 -0.60
C VAL A 162 -6.15 8.14 -0.86
N LEU A 163 -6.29 9.20 -0.05
CA LEU A 163 -7.38 10.17 -0.20
C LEU A 163 -7.27 10.97 -1.51
N ALA A 164 -6.07 11.26 -1.98
CA ALA A 164 -5.84 11.92 -3.26
C ALA A 164 -6.20 11.01 -4.44
N MET A 165 -5.80 9.74 -4.42
CA MET A 165 -6.18 8.76 -5.45
C MET A 165 -7.70 8.51 -5.44
N ARG A 166 -8.33 8.43 -4.27
CA ARG A 166 -9.79 8.38 -4.13
C ARG A 166 -10.46 9.57 -4.82
N LYS A 167 -9.97 10.79 -4.56
CA LYS A 167 -10.47 12.00 -5.22
C LYS A 167 -10.29 11.94 -6.73
N TYR A 168 -9.12 11.52 -7.19
CA TYR A 168 -8.83 11.36 -8.62
C TYR A 168 -9.81 10.38 -9.29
N TYR A 169 -10.06 9.23 -8.66
CA TYR A 169 -10.97 8.23 -9.20
C TYR A 169 -12.45 8.63 -9.18
N ALA A 170 -12.84 9.53 -8.27
CA ALA A 170 -14.19 10.06 -8.20
C ALA A 170 -14.43 11.21 -9.20
N ASP A 171 -13.44 12.10 -9.35
CA ASP A 171 -13.62 13.38 -10.04
C ASP A 171 -13.04 13.40 -11.47
N ILE A 172 -12.09 12.52 -11.80
CA ILE A 172 -11.26 12.64 -13.01
C ILE A 172 -11.39 11.42 -13.93
N ASN A 173 -10.88 10.24 -13.52
CA ASN A 173 -10.88 9.04 -14.35
C ASN A 173 -11.20 7.79 -13.55
N LEU A 174 -11.96 6.85 -14.12
CA LEU A 174 -12.26 5.57 -13.46
C LEU A 174 -10.98 4.73 -13.28
N PRO A 175 -10.85 3.97 -12.18
CA PRO A 175 -9.61 3.29 -11.79
C PRO A 175 -9.17 2.19 -12.77
N HIS A 176 -10.10 1.65 -13.57
CA HIS A 176 -9.83 0.60 -14.56
C HIS A 176 -9.44 1.14 -15.95
N THR A 177 -9.07 2.43 -16.05
CA THR A 177 -8.64 3.05 -17.30
C THR A 177 -7.11 3.15 -17.36
N GLN A 178 -6.55 3.05 -18.57
CA GLN A 178 -5.10 3.23 -18.78
C GLN A 178 -4.64 4.62 -18.33
N ILE A 179 -5.46 5.65 -18.55
CA ILE A 179 -5.17 7.02 -18.13
C ILE A 179 -5.06 7.09 -16.60
N ALA A 180 -5.97 6.44 -15.87
CA ALA A 180 -5.92 6.41 -14.42
C ALA A 180 -4.70 5.65 -13.88
N LEU A 181 -4.30 4.57 -14.55
CA LEU A 181 -3.09 3.82 -14.23
C LEU A 181 -1.85 4.71 -14.29
N ASP A 182 -1.75 5.55 -15.32
CA ASP A 182 -0.59 6.40 -15.57
C ASP A 182 -0.60 7.69 -14.74
N GLU A 183 -1.77 8.33 -14.55
CA GLU A 183 -1.86 9.68 -13.96
C GLU A 183 -2.18 9.70 -12.45
N ALA A 184 -2.89 8.69 -11.91
CA ALA A 184 -3.33 8.71 -10.51
C ALA A 184 -2.16 8.76 -9.50
N PRO A 185 -1.04 8.02 -9.68
CA PRO A 185 0.12 8.15 -8.80
C PRO A 185 0.69 9.58 -8.77
N PHE A 186 0.84 10.22 -9.94
CA PHE A 186 1.34 11.59 -10.00
C PHE A 186 0.39 12.60 -9.33
N PHE A 187 -0.92 12.43 -9.54
CA PHE A 187 -1.91 13.25 -8.87
C PHE A 187 -1.80 13.12 -7.34
N ALA A 188 -1.62 11.90 -6.84
CA ALA A 188 -1.49 11.64 -5.41
C ALA A 188 -0.31 12.40 -4.79
N ILE A 189 0.84 12.35 -5.45
CA ILE A 189 2.07 13.02 -5.01
C ILE A 189 1.96 14.54 -5.08
N GLN A 190 1.37 15.09 -6.15
CA GLN A 190 1.12 16.52 -6.22
C GLN A 190 0.25 17.00 -5.06
N LYS A 191 -0.82 16.25 -4.75
CA LYS A 191 -1.73 16.60 -3.64
C LYS A 191 -1.09 16.43 -2.27
N ALA A 192 -0.28 15.40 -2.08
CA ALA A 192 0.48 15.22 -0.84
C ALA A 192 1.47 16.36 -0.62
N MET A 193 2.22 16.74 -1.65
CA MET A 193 3.13 17.89 -1.59
C MET A 193 2.40 19.19 -1.24
N GLU A 194 1.28 19.50 -1.92
CA GLU A 194 0.45 20.66 -1.61
C GLU A 194 -0.02 20.64 -0.14
N TYR A 195 -0.50 19.48 0.35
CA TYR A 195 -1.00 19.31 1.70
C TYR A 195 0.08 19.56 2.76
N PHE A 196 1.24 18.90 2.65
CA PHE A 196 2.31 19.05 3.63
C PHE A 196 2.99 20.42 3.57
N GLN A 197 3.07 21.05 2.40
CA GLN A 197 3.52 22.44 2.28
C GLN A 197 2.57 23.40 2.99
N ALA A 198 1.25 23.26 2.78
CA ALA A 198 0.25 24.09 3.44
C ALA A 198 0.27 23.91 4.97
N ALA A 199 0.40 22.67 5.45
CA ALA A 199 0.47 22.38 6.88
C ALA A 199 1.72 22.97 7.56
N ASN A 200 2.87 22.94 6.86
CA ASN A 200 4.12 23.53 7.35
C ASN A 200 4.10 25.07 7.33
N GLN A 201 3.35 25.70 6.42
CA GLN A 201 3.15 27.15 6.42
C GLN A 201 2.17 27.60 7.51
N GLY A 202 1.20 26.76 7.86
CA GLY A 202 0.22 27.02 8.93
C GLY A 202 0.74 26.86 10.37
N THR A 203 1.95 26.32 10.55
CA THR A 203 2.56 26.05 11.88
C THR A 203 3.52 27.15 12.36
N VAL A 204 3.66 28.25 11.62
CA VAL A 204 4.36 29.47 12.08
C VAL A 204 3.34 30.46 12.65
N GLN A 205 2.88 30.22 13.87
CA GLN A 205 2.28 31.25 14.75
C GLN A 205 2.70 31.00 16.20
#